data_AF-A0A8X8BIS3-F1
#
_entry.id   AF-A0A8X8BIS3-F1
#
_cell.length_a   1.000
_cell.length_b   1.000
_cell.length_c   1.000
_cell.angle_alpha   90.00
_cell.angle_beta   90.00
_cell.angle_gamma   90.00
#
_symmetry.space_group_name_H-M   'P 1'
#
loop_
_entity.id
_entity.type
_entity.pdbx_description
1 polymer ?
#
loop_
_entity_poly.entity_id
_entity_poly.type
_entity_poly.pdbx_seq_one_letter_code
_entity_poly.pdbx_strand_id
1 'polypeptide(L)'
;MCAKPLVLPALDTTRRPGDEEEDERRGQSQELQRQNHKSRTDLQLSRLKVELEEKLFGQQLARHAILKAVTGFLNHENSEKPLVLSFHGWSGTGKNYVTKMIAKHLYKKGMRSSFVHHFIATIHFLHAGSSALYKVSTNPLPSLDLLLDLCWEVCGHHQVSCRLSVPL
;
A
#
# COMPACT_ATOMS: atom_id res chain seq x y z
N MET A 1 -23.10 22.36 11.08
CA MET A 1 -21.79 22.77 11.60
C MET A 1 -21.68 22.27 13.03
N CYS A 2 -21.16 21.07 13.24
CA CYS A 2 -20.98 20.54 14.60
C CYS A 2 -19.64 21.06 15.13
N ALA A 3 -19.71 22.00 16.07
CA ALA A 3 -18.58 22.33 16.92
C ALA A 3 -18.18 21.07 17.69
N LYS A 4 -16.88 20.71 17.62
CA LYS A 4 -16.32 19.67 18.48
C LYS A 4 -16.44 20.15 19.93
N PRO A 5 -16.95 19.34 20.86
CA PRO A 5 -16.97 19.72 22.25
C PRO A 5 -15.52 19.94 22.71
N LEU A 6 -15.25 21.10 23.30
CA LEU A 6 -13.98 21.40 23.93
C LEU A 6 -13.89 20.48 25.16
N VAL A 7 -13.18 19.35 25.01
CA VAL A 7 -12.75 18.56 26.16
C VAL A 7 -11.74 19.44 26.88
N LEU A 8 -12.21 20.20 27.87
CA LEU A 8 -11.34 20.83 28.85
C LEU A 8 -10.59 19.70 29.54
N PRO A 9 -9.25 19.64 29.45
CA PRO A 9 -8.50 18.63 30.17
C PRO A 9 -8.77 18.83 31.66
N ALA A 10 -9.19 17.78 32.34
CA ALA A 10 -9.26 17.79 33.79
C ALA A 10 -7.87 18.18 34.32
N LEU A 11 -7.80 19.26 35.10
CA LEU A 11 -6.61 19.63 35.85
C LEU A 11 -6.41 18.55 36.93
N ASP A 12 -5.64 17.52 36.58
CA ASP A 12 -5.18 16.50 37.52
C ASP A 12 -4.13 17.14 38.44
N THR A 13 -4.53 17.42 39.67
CA THR A 13 -3.71 18.07 40.70
C THR A 13 -2.72 17.12 41.37
N THR A 14 -2.56 15.88 40.88
CA THR A 14 -1.62 14.89 41.47
C THR A 14 -0.24 14.81 40.81
N ARG A 15 0.07 15.67 39.82
CA ARG A 15 1.40 15.69 39.19
C ARG A 15 2.51 15.91 40.21
N ARG A 16 3.44 14.95 40.30
CA ARG A 16 4.67 15.16 41.06
C ARG A 16 5.60 16.07 40.25
N PRO A 17 6.37 16.95 40.91
CA PRO A 17 7.42 17.72 40.24
C PRO A 17 8.46 16.74 39.67
N GLY A 18 8.34 16.46 38.37
CA GLY A 18 9.09 15.42 37.65
C GLY A 18 8.31 14.81 36.48
N ASP A 19 6.97 14.79 36.55
CA ASP A 19 6.13 14.19 35.50
C ASP A 19 6.04 15.06 34.22
N GLU A 20 6.18 16.39 34.35
CA GLU A 20 6.12 17.33 33.21
C GLU A 20 7.33 17.23 32.28
N GLU A 21 8.53 17.02 32.84
CA GLU A 21 9.77 16.87 32.05
C GLU A 21 9.78 15.56 31.26
N GLU A 22 9.17 14.50 31.81
CA GLU A 22 9.06 13.21 31.12
C GLU A 22 8.02 13.25 29.99
N ASP A 23 6.88 13.91 30.19
CA ASP A 23 5.87 14.13 29.14
C ASP A 23 6.40 15.05 28.02
N GLU A 24 7.20 16.07 28.35
CA GLU A 24 7.80 16.95 27.34
C GLU A 24 8.86 16.22 26.49
N ARG A 25 9.70 15.37 27.12
CA ARG A 25 10.63 14.48 26.39
C ARG A 25 9.90 13.46 25.52
N ARG A 26 8.78 12.88 26.00
CA ARG A 26 7.94 11.95 25.22
C ARG A 26 7.31 12.65 24.02
N GLY A 27 6.81 13.88 24.20
CA GLY A 27 6.26 14.71 23.13
C GLY A 27 7.31 15.02 22.05
N GLN A 28 8.51 15.42 22.44
CA GLN A 28 9.61 15.70 21.49
C GLN A 28 10.04 14.45 20.71
N SER A 29 10.11 13.29 21.37
CA SER A 29 10.46 12.02 20.70
C SER A 29 9.41 11.60 19.67
N GLN A 30 8.13 11.72 20.02
CA GLN A 30 7.02 11.41 19.10
C GLN A 30 6.99 12.36 17.90
N GLU A 31 7.18 13.67 18.12
CA GLU A 31 7.21 14.65 17.05
C GLU A 31 8.37 14.38 16.07
N LEU A 32 9.55 14.04 16.58
CA LEU A 32 10.71 13.71 15.74
C LEU A 32 10.44 12.48 14.86
N GLN A 33 9.77 11.45 15.41
CA GLN A 33 9.39 10.25 14.66
C GLN A 33 8.40 10.58 13.54
N ARG A 34 7.41 11.43 13.81
CA ARG A 34 6.42 11.89 12.81
C ARG A 34 7.07 12.71 11.71
N GLN A 35 7.99 13.62 12.06
CA GLN A 35 8.73 14.40 11.08
C GLN A 35 9.62 13.53 10.19
N ASN A 36 10.29 12.52 10.76
CA ASN A 36 11.10 11.59 10.00
C ASN A 36 10.25 10.74 9.04
N HIS A 37 9.12 10.22 9.52
CA HIS A 37 8.17 9.46 8.70
C HIS A 37 7.67 10.32 7.53
N LYS A 38 7.21 11.54 7.83
CA LYS A 38 6.68 12.47 6.84
C LYS A 38 7.70 12.82 5.75
N SER A 39 8.93 13.15 6.16
CA SER A 39 10.03 13.44 5.24
C SER A 39 10.31 12.26 4.29
N ARG A 40 10.31 11.04 4.83
CA ARG A 40 10.51 9.82 4.05
C ARG A 40 9.37 9.60 3.04
N THR A 41 8.11 9.70 3.46
CA THR A 41 6.96 9.48 2.58
C THR A 41 6.91 10.49 1.44
N ASP A 42 7.24 11.75 1.72
CA ASP A 42 7.24 12.81 0.72
C ASP A 42 8.33 12.57 -0.34
N LEU A 43 9.50 12.06 0.07
CA LEU A 43 10.56 11.63 -0.86
C LEU A 43 10.13 10.42 -1.70
N GLN A 44 9.43 9.44 -1.12
CA GLN A 44 8.94 8.28 -1.88
C GLN A 44 7.90 8.68 -2.93
N LEU A 45 6.96 9.56 -2.56
CA LEU A 45 5.90 10.05 -3.44
C LEU A 45 6.43 10.92 -4.58
N SER A 46 7.34 11.84 -4.28
CA SER A 46 7.96 12.71 -5.30
C SER A 46 8.72 11.89 -6.35
N ARG A 47 9.53 10.92 -5.92
CA ARG A 47 10.26 10.03 -6.84
C ARG A 47 9.33 9.17 -7.69
N LEU A 48 8.27 8.61 -7.08
CA LEU A 48 7.26 7.85 -7.80
C LEU A 48 6.54 8.71 -8.84
N LYS A 49 6.19 9.95 -8.49
CA LYS A 49 5.56 10.90 -9.41
C LYS A 49 6.44 11.16 -10.63
N VAL A 50 7.70 11.53 -10.43
CA VAL A 50 8.64 11.79 -11.53
C VAL A 50 8.79 10.55 -12.42
N GLU A 51 8.99 9.36 -11.84
CA GLU A 51 9.16 8.14 -12.67
C GLU A 51 7.88 7.78 -13.44
N LEU A 52 6.69 8.02 -12.88
CA LEU A 52 5.42 7.85 -13.61
C LEU A 52 5.26 8.88 -14.73
N GLU A 53 5.69 10.13 -14.51
CA GLU A 53 5.59 11.19 -15.53
C GLU A 53 6.54 10.94 -16.71
N GLU A 54 7.75 10.46 -16.43
CA GLU A 54 8.79 10.23 -17.44
C GLU A 54 8.63 8.90 -18.19
N LYS A 55 8.08 7.85 -17.55
CA LYS A 55 8.14 6.48 -18.10
C LYS A 55 6.79 5.84 -18.38
N LEU A 56 5.68 6.40 -17.88
CA LEU A 56 4.35 5.86 -18.10
C LEU A 56 3.58 6.69 -19.14
N PHE A 57 3.79 6.37 -20.41
CA PHE A 57 3.19 7.08 -21.54
C PHE A 57 1.73 6.67 -21.79
N GLY A 58 0.90 7.64 -22.20
CA GLY A 58 -0.49 7.39 -22.62
C GLY A 58 -1.46 6.95 -21.52
N GLN A 59 -1.02 6.87 -20.26
CA GLN A 59 -1.83 6.38 -19.13
C GLN A 59 -2.02 7.47 -18.07
N GLN A 60 -2.44 8.67 -18.51
CA GLN A 60 -2.55 9.82 -17.61
C GLN A 60 -3.55 9.59 -16.48
N LEU A 61 -4.71 8.96 -16.77
CA LEU A 61 -5.69 8.66 -15.74
C LEU A 61 -5.14 7.68 -14.69
N ALA A 62 -4.43 6.64 -15.14
CA ALA A 62 -3.81 5.68 -14.23
C ALA A 62 -2.76 6.37 -13.34
N ARG A 63 -1.91 7.24 -13.90
CA ARG A 63 -0.91 8.00 -13.14
C ARG A 63 -1.55 8.77 -11.99
N HIS A 64 -2.61 9.52 -12.25
CA HIS A 64 -3.30 10.29 -11.22
C HIS A 64 -3.95 9.40 -10.15
N ALA A 65 -4.61 8.31 -10.58
CA ALA A 65 -5.24 7.37 -9.67
C ALA A 65 -4.22 6.68 -8.73
N ILE A 66 -3.08 6.24 -9.28
CA ILE A 66 -2.00 5.60 -8.53
C ILE A 66 -1.43 6.57 -7.50
N LEU A 67 -1.06 7.79 -7.93
CA LEU A 67 -0.49 8.79 -7.03
C LEU A 67 -1.44 9.13 -5.89
N LYS A 68 -2.74 9.31 -6.19
CA LYS A 68 -3.75 9.58 -5.16
C LYS A 68 -3.88 8.42 -4.17
N ALA A 69 -3.97 7.19 -4.66
CA ALA A 69 -4.14 6.01 -3.81
C ALA A 69 -2.92 5.75 -2.92
N VAL A 70 -1.70 5.83 -3.48
CA VAL A 70 -0.46 5.65 -2.73
C VAL A 70 -0.24 6.79 -1.73
N THR A 71 -0.56 8.04 -2.10
CA THR A 71 -0.48 9.19 -1.19
C THR A 71 -1.42 9.03 0.00
N GLY A 72 -2.67 8.62 -0.25
CA GLY A 72 -3.62 8.32 0.81
C GLY A 72 -3.10 7.23 1.74
N PHE A 73 -2.58 6.15 1.17
CA PHE A 73 -2.03 5.05 1.97
C PHE A 73 -0.82 5.45 2.82
N LEU A 74 0.15 6.17 2.27
CA LEU A 74 1.38 6.56 2.99
C LEU A 74 1.13 7.63 4.05
N ASN A 75 0.14 8.51 3.87
CA ASN A 75 -0.19 9.53 4.88
C ASN A 75 -0.97 8.97 6.09
N HIS A 76 -1.46 7.72 6.01
CA HIS A 76 -2.19 7.08 7.09
C HIS A 76 -1.35 5.97 7.72
N GLU A 77 -0.52 6.34 8.70
CA GLU A 77 0.37 5.43 9.45
C GLU A 77 -0.37 4.24 10.10
N ASN A 78 -1.64 4.44 10.48
CA ASN A 78 -2.48 3.43 11.15
C ASN A 78 -3.62 2.93 10.24
N SER A 79 -3.35 2.66 8.97
CA SER A 79 -4.37 2.06 8.10
C SER A 79 -4.61 0.60 8.49
N GLU A 80 -5.78 0.31 9.07
CA GLU A 80 -6.22 -1.07 9.36
C GLU A 80 -6.38 -1.92 8.09
N LYS A 81 -6.50 -1.27 6.92
CA LYS A 81 -6.74 -1.91 5.63
C LYS A 81 -5.52 -1.77 4.71
N PRO A 82 -5.10 -2.85 4.03
CA PRO A 82 -4.01 -2.79 3.08
C PRO A 82 -4.42 -2.01 1.81
N LEU A 83 -3.45 -1.38 1.16
CA LEU A 83 -3.67 -0.82 -0.17
C LEU A 83 -3.79 -1.97 -1.17
N VAL A 84 -4.93 -2.02 -1.86
CA VAL A 84 -5.19 -2.96 -2.94
C VAL A 84 -5.39 -2.17 -4.23
N LEU A 85 -4.53 -2.43 -5.21
CA LEU A 85 -4.65 -1.88 -6.57
C LEU A 85 -4.90 -3.01 -7.55
N SER A 86 -5.86 -2.81 -8.46
CA SER A 86 -6.13 -3.73 -9.56
C SER A 86 -5.98 -3.00 -10.89
N PHE A 87 -5.10 -3.52 -11.74
CA PHE A 87 -4.84 -2.95 -13.06
C PHE A 87 -5.47 -3.84 -14.14
N HIS A 88 -6.36 -3.26 -14.95
CA HIS A 88 -7.08 -3.95 -16.02
C HIS A 88 -6.80 -3.28 -17.38
N GLY A 89 -6.88 -4.04 -18.47
CA GLY A 89 -6.78 -3.53 -19.85
C GLY A 89 -6.02 -4.46 -20.79
N TRP A 90 -5.75 -3.99 -22.02
CA TRP A 90 -5.08 -4.77 -23.06
C TRP A 90 -3.64 -5.18 -22.71
N SER A 91 -3.16 -6.29 -23.27
CA SER A 91 -1.76 -6.71 -23.16
C SER A 91 -0.78 -5.60 -23.60
N GLY A 92 0.42 -5.55 -23.02
CA GLY A 92 1.46 -4.60 -23.44
C GLY A 92 1.28 -3.14 -22.99
N THR A 93 0.18 -2.77 -22.32
CA THR A 93 -0.08 -1.38 -21.89
C THR A 93 0.63 -0.95 -20.58
N GLY A 94 1.56 -1.76 -20.07
CA GLY A 94 2.41 -1.38 -18.93
C GLY A 94 1.88 -1.73 -17.53
N LYS A 95 0.83 -2.56 -17.36
CA LYS A 95 0.31 -2.94 -16.02
C LYS A 95 1.36 -3.53 -15.07
N ASN A 96 2.17 -4.46 -15.58
CA ASN A 96 3.26 -5.08 -14.81
C ASN A 96 4.38 -4.06 -14.56
N TYR A 97 4.59 -3.14 -15.49
CA TYR A 97 5.60 -2.09 -15.40
C TYR A 97 5.28 -1.10 -14.28
N VAL A 98 4.02 -0.66 -14.20
CA VAL A 98 3.51 0.17 -13.11
C VAL A 98 3.68 -0.51 -11.76
N THR A 99 3.31 -1.79 -11.66
CA THR A 99 3.44 -2.56 -10.41
C THR A 99 4.89 -2.58 -9.92
N LYS A 100 5.85 -2.82 -10.82
CA LYS A 100 7.29 -2.78 -10.51
C LYS A 100 7.74 -1.38 -10.06
N MET A 101 7.25 -0.33 -10.70
CA MET A 101 7.58 1.05 -10.37
C MET A 101 7.08 1.45 -8.97
N ILE A 102 5.86 1.03 -8.60
CA ILE A 102 5.32 1.22 -7.26
C ILE A 102 6.18 0.48 -6.23
N ALA A 103 6.39 -0.83 -6.41
CA ALA A 103 7.17 -1.63 -5.47
C ALA A 103 8.59 -1.08 -5.25
N LYS A 104 9.26 -0.64 -6.33
CA LYS A 104 10.60 -0.03 -6.31
C LYS A 104 10.69 1.20 -5.40
N HIS A 105 9.66 2.04 -5.38
CA HIS A 105 9.67 3.26 -4.56
C HIS A 105 9.18 3.03 -3.14
N LEU A 106 8.25 2.10 -2.94
CA LEU A 106 7.69 1.82 -1.61
C LEU A 106 8.64 0.99 -0.75
N TYR A 107 9.38 0.05 -1.36
CA TYR A 107 10.25 -0.88 -0.64
C TYR A 107 11.71 -0.76 -1.09
N LYS A 108 12.63 -0.75 -0.12
CA LYS A 108 14.09 -0.66 -0.38
C LYS A 108 14.59 -1.72 -1.36
N LYS A 109 14.04 -2.94 -1.31
CA LYS A 109 14.39 -4.07 -2.19
C LYS A 109 13.47 -4.21 -3.41
N GLY A 110 12.51 -3.29 -3.59
CA GLY A 110 11.53 -3.35 -4.67
C GLY A 110 10.76 -4.68 -4.70
N MET A 111 10.72 -5.29 -5.89
CA MET A 111 10.09 -6.61 -6.11
C MET A 111 10.76 -7.77 -5.37
N ARG A 112 11.99 -7.59 -4.85
CA ARG A 112 12.72 -8.59 -4.06
C ARG A 112 12.52 -8.40 -2.55
N SER A 113 11.63 -7.49 -2.16
CA SER A 113 11.27 -7.27 -0.76
C SER A 113 10.51 -8.48 -0.24
N SER A 114 10.75 -8.88 1.01
CA SER A 114 9.94 -9.91 1.70
C SER A 114 8.48 -9.50 1.83
N PHE A 115 8.20 -8.20 1.74
CA PHE A 115 6.86 -7.61 1.80
C PHE A 115 6.15 -7.56 0.43
N VAL A 116 6.82 -7.95 -0.66
CA VAL A 116 6.25 -7.94 -2.01
C VAL A 116 6.14 -9.36 -2.52
N HIS A 117 4.91 -9.81 -2.74
CA HIS A 117 4.64 -11.12 -3.32
C HIS A 117 4.10 -10.94 -4.74
N HIS A 118 4.78 -11.54 -5.72
CA HIS A 118 4.38 -11.50 -7.12
C HIS A 118 3.92 -12.89 -7.56
N PHE A 119 2.67 -12.99 -7.98
CA PHE A 119 2.09 -14.23 -8.48
C PHE A 119 1.78 -14.13 -9.97
N ILE A 120 2.19 -15.13 -10.75
CA ILE A 120 1.86 -15.26 -12.17
C ILE A 120 0.93 -16.45 -12.29
N ALA A 121 -0.34 -16.21 -12.63
CA ALA A 121 -1.36 -17.25 -12.57
C ALA A 121 -1.03 -18.47 -13.44
N THR A 122 -0.50 -18.25 -14.65
CA THR A 122 -0.13 -19.30 -15.60
C THR A 122 1.08 -20.14 -15.17
N ILE A 123 1.90 -19.68 -14.23
CA ILE A 123 3.09 -20.40 -13.75
C ILE A 123 2.87 -20.97 -12.35
N HIS A 124 2.11 -20.26 -11.51
CA HIS A 124 1.90 -20.66 -10.12
C HIS A 124 0.63 -21.50 -9.94
N PHE A 125 -0.34 -21.41 -10.85
CA PHE A 125 -1.66 -22.05 -10.74
C PHE A 125 -2.05 -22.79 -12.03
N LEU A 126 -1.18 -23.67 -12.53
CA LEU A 126 -1.40 -24.40 -13.80
C LEU A 126 -2.61 -25.35 -13.77
N HIS A 127 -3.01 -25.84 -12.59
CA HIS A 127 -4.00 -26.92 -12.48
C HIS A 127 -5.30 -26.45 -11.85
N ALA A 128 -6.33 -26.25 -12.69
CA ALA A 128 -7.67 -25.81 -12.28
C ALA A 128 -8.32 -26.73 -11.22
N GLY A 129 -7.99 -28.03 -11.22
CA GLY A 129 -8.50 -29.01 -10.25
C GLY A 129 -7.86 -28.98 -8.85
N SER A 130 -6.90 -28.09 -8.60
CA SER A 130 -6.13 -28.04 -7.34
C SER A 130 -6.32 -26.73 -6.56
N SER A 131 -7.42 -26.00 -6.81
CA SER A 131 -7.74 -24.73 -6.13
C SER A 131 -7.70 -24.85 -4.59
N ALA A 132 -8.15 -25.99 -4.04
CA ALA A 132 -8.07 -26.29 -2.60
C ALA A 132 -6.62 -26.40 -2.08
N LEU A 133 -5.69 -26.87 -2.90
CA LEU A 133 -4.29 -27.10 -2.54
C LEU A 133 -3.50 -25.78 -2.50
N TYR A 134 -3.85 -24.82 -3.37
CA TYR A 134 -3.26 -23.48 -3.38
C TYR A 134 -3.69 -22.60 -2.20
N LYS A 135 -4.89 -22.82 -1.64
CA LYS A 135 -5.35 -22.12 -0.43
C LYS A 135 -4.51 -22.46 0.80
N VAL A 136 -4.00 -23.70 0.90
CA VAL A 136 -3.23 -24.14 2.07
C VAL A 136 -1.82 -23.55 2.06
N SER A 137 -1.18 -23.40 0.90
CA SER A 137 0.21 -22.91 0.83
C SER A 137 0.35 -21.37 0.80
N THR A 138 -0.75 -20.61 0.69
CA THR A 138 -0.72 -19.15 0.49
C THR A 138 -1.28 -18.33 1.66
N ASN A 139 -1.63 -18.95 2.78
CA ASN A 139 -2.02 -18.22 4.00
C ASN A 139 -0.77 -17.68 4.74
N PRO A 140 -0.74 -16.38 5.10
CA PRO A 140 -1.87 -15.72 5.76
C PRO A 140 -2.26 -14.40 5.08
N LEU A 141 -3.14 -14.41 4.07
CA LEU A 141 -3.87 -13.19 3.68
C LEU A 141 -5.29 -13.54 3.20
N PRO A 142 -6.35 -13.08 3.90
CA PRO A 142 -7.75 -13.48 3.66
C PRO A 142 -8.41 -12.83 2.43
N SER A 143 -7.64 -12.32 1.47
CA SER A 143 -8.18 -11.63 0.30
C SER A 143 -7.96 -12.37 -1.03
N LEU A 144 -7.39 -13.57 -1.00
CA LEU A 144 -7.06 -14.37 -2.18
C LEU A 144 -8.24 -15.21 -2.72
N ASP A 145 -9.30 -15.40 -1.93
CA ASP A 145 -10.46 -16.20 -2.34
C ASP A 145 -11.21 -15.61 -3.54
N LEU A 146 -11.19 -14.29 -3.72
CA LEU A 146 -11.79 -13.63 -4.90
C LEU A 146 -10.91 -13.70 -6.17
N LEU A 147 -9.63 -14.06 -6.03
CA LEU A 147 -8.64 -13.97 -7.12
C LEU A 147 -8.66 -15.20 -8.05
N LEU A 148 -9.02 -16.37 -7.52
CA LEU A 148 -9.04 -17.62 -8.30
C LEU A 148 -10.28 -17.70 -9.20
N ASP A 149 -11.46 -17.26 -8.73
CA ASP A 149 -12.68 -17.30 -9.54
C ASP A 149 -12.66 -16.26 -10.68
N LEU A 150 -12.12 -15.05 -10.45
CA LEU A 150 -12.01 -14.02 -11.50
C LEU A 150 -10.95 -14.32 -12.57
N CYS A 151 -9.91 -15.09 -12.26
CA CYS A 151 -8.87 -15.43 -13.24
C CYS A 151 -9.33 -16.48 -14.26
N TRP A 152 -10.30 -17.33 -13.91
CA TRP A 152 -10.82 -18.37 -14.82
C TRP A 152 -11.76 -17.78 -15.90
N GLU A 153 -12.67 -16.88 -15.55
CA GLU A 153 -13.60 -16.26 -16.52
C GLU A 153 -12.93 -15.27 -17.49
N VAL A 154 -11.74 -14.74 -17.16
CA VAL A 154 -11.05 -13.72 -17.96
C VAL A 154 -10.11 -14.32 -19.01
N CYS A 155 -9.85 -15.63 -18.97
CA CYS A 155 -8.90 -16.28 -19.88
C CYS A 155 -9.37 -16.36 -21.35
N GLY A 156 -10.57 -15.86 -21.68
CA GLY A 156 -11.05 -15.72 -23.05
C GLY A 156 -10.55 -14.49 -23.82
N HIS A 157 -10.10 -13.41 -23.16
CA HIS A 157 -9.71 -12.17 -23.85
C HIS A 157 -8.62 -11.39 -23.11
N HIS A 158 -7.33 -11.65 -23.45
CA HIS A 158 -6.19 -10.71 -23.40
C HIS A 158 -5.93 -9.82 -22.16
N GLN A 159 -6.56 -10.05 -21.00
CA GLN A 159 -6.45 -9.16 -19.85
C GLN A 159 -5.50 -9.74 -18.79
N VAL A 160 -4.35 -9.08 -18.62
CA VAL A 160 -3.42 -9.37 -17.50
C VAL A 160 -3.91 -8.59 -16.28
N SER A 161 -4.49 -9.27 -15.30
CA SER A 161 -4.80 -8.70 -13.98
C SER A 161 -3.57 -8.77 -13.09
N CYS A 162 -3.14 -7.63 -12.55
CA CYS A 162 -2.07 -7.58 -11.55
C CYS A 162 -2.63 -6.95 -10.28
N ARG A 163 -2.62 -7.72 -9.20
CA ARG A 163 -3.00 -7.27 -7.88
C ARG A 163 -1.75 -7.08 -7.03
N LEU A 164 -1.53 -5.86 -6.57
CA LEU A 164 -0.50 -5.55 -5.58
C LEU A 164 -1.20 -5.34 -4.24
N SER A 165 -0.85 -6.17 -3.26
CA SER A 165 -1.20 -5.97 -1.85
C SER A 165 0.04 -5.51 -1.12
N VAL A 166 -0.02 -4.34 -0.52
CA VAL A 166 1.11 -3.69 0.17
C VAL A 166 0.82 -3.75 1.67
N PRO A 167 1.46 -4.64 2.45
CA PRO A 167 1.49 -4.52 3.90
C PRO A 167 2.48 -3.41 4.29
N LEU A 168 2.08 -2.55 5.23
CA LEU A 168 2.98 -1.60 5.92
C LEU A 168 3.87 -2.34 6.91
#